data_AF-A0A8J8FLD2-F1
#
_entry.id   AF-A0A8J8FLD2-F1
#
_cell.length_a   1.000
_cell.length_b   1.000
_cell.length_c   1.000
_cell.angle_alpha   90.00
_cell.angle_beta   90.00
_cell.angle_gamma   90.00
#
_symmetry.space_group_name_H-M   'P 1'
#
loop_
_entity.id
_entity.type
_entity.pdbx_description
1 polymer ?
#
loop_
_entity_poly.entity_id
_entity_poly.type
_entity_poly.pdbx_seq_one_letter_code
_entity_poly.pdbx_strand_id
1 'polypeptide(L)'
;MSQLFEHALTVFMAFFAIMNPIANTTVFAGLTGSLHKSKQTKVAAKSLIVTFIIILLFSVLGKSIFHLFGITLPALRITGGILVFLIGYHMLQGNNSKLHTAQESNDLDIAVSPL
;
A
#
# COMPACT_ATOMS: atom_id res chain seq x y z
N MET A 1 3.32 -16.92 -27.13
CA MET A 1 2.12 -16.93 -26.26
C MET A 1 2.44 -17.41 -24.83
N SER A 2 3.20 -18.50 -24.65
CA SER A 2 3.61 -18.98 -23.31
C SER A 2 4.44 -17.96 -22.51
N GLN A 3 5.45 -17.32 -23.10
CA GLN A 3 6.31 -16.36 -22.37
C GLN A 3 5.57 -15.14 -21.82
N LEU A 4 4.59 -14.61 -22.56
CA LEU A 4 3.76 -13.49 -22.09
C LEU A 4 2.86 -13.93 -20.93
N PHE A 5 2.32 -15.16 -21.01
CA PHE A 5 1.50 -15.74 -19.95
C PHE A 5 2.30 -15.97 -18.66
N GLU A 6 3.50 -16.56 -18.77
CA GLU A 6 4.43 -16.75 -17.63
C GLU A 6 4.79 -15.41 -16.98
N HIS A 7 5.07 -14.40 -17.80
CA HIS A 7 5.40 -13.07 -17.30
C HIS A 7 4.21 -12.40 -16.61
N ALA A 8 3.02 -12.46 -17.22
CA ALA A 8 1.80 -11.92 -16.65
C ALA A 8 1.45 -12.61 -15.32
N LEU A 9 1.58 -13.95 -15.24
CA LEU A 9 1.34 -14.71 -14.03
C LEU A 9 2.31 -14.33 -12.92
N THR A 10 3.61 -14.19 -13.25
CA THR A 10 4.64 -13.78 -12.28
C THR A 10 4.36 -12.39 -11.72
N VAL A 11 4.06 -11.41 -12.58
CA VAL A 11 3.75 -10.04 -12.16
C VAL A 11 2.45 -10.00 -11.35
N PHE A 12 1.43 -10.74 -11.77
CA PHE A 12 0.18 -10.85 -11.04
C PHE A 12 0.38 -11.42 -9.64
N MET A 13 1.11 -12.53 -9.51
CA MET A 13 1.40 -13.15 -8.21
C MET A 13 2.20 -12.22 -7.30
N ALA A 14 3.21 -11.54 -7.83
CA ALA A 14 3.97 -10.55 -7.08
C ALA A 14 3.09 -9.39 -6.59
N PHE A 15 2.26 -8.84 -7.48
CA PHE A 15 1.35 -7.75 -7.12
C PHE A 15 0.28 -8.18 -6.12
N PHE A 16 -0.28 -9.39 -6.28
CA PHE A 16 -1.25 -9.98 -5.36
C PHE A 16 -0.66 -10.16 -3.95
N ALA A 17 0.58 -10.66 -3.86
CA ALA A 17 1.28 -10.81 -2.60
C ALA A 17 1.54 -9.45 -1.92
N ILE A 18 1.99 -8.45 -2.69
CA ILE A 18 2.27 -7.09 -2.19
C ILE A 18 0.98 -6.40 -1.70
N MET A 19 -0.10 -6.48 -2.49
CA MET A 19 -1.37 -5.82 -2.15
C MET A 19 -2.12 -6.49 -0.99
N ASN A 20 -1.77 -7.73 -0.65
CA ASN A 20 -2.40 -8.53 0.41
C ASN A 20 -3.93 -8.33 0.49
N PRO A 21 -4.68 -8.66 -0.58
CA PRO A 21 -6.08 -8.30 -0.70
C PRO A 21 -6.95 -8.95 0.38
N ILE A 22 -6.55 -10.10 0.92
CA ILE A 22 -7.27 -10.81 1.99
C ILE A 22 -7.24 -9.98 3.27
N ALA A 23 -6.05 -9.60 3.76
CA ALA A 23 -5.94 -8.80 4.97
C ALA A 23 -6.53 -7.39 4.79
N ASN A 24 -6.32 -6.77 3.62
CA ASN A 24 -6.87 -5.44 3.36
C ASN A 24 -8.40 -5.44 3.29
N THR A 25 -9.02 -6.51 2.79
CA THR A 25 -10.48 -6.65 2.79
C THR A 25 -11.03 -6.79 4.21
N THR A 26 -10.39 -7.58 5.08
CA THR A 26 -10.84 -7.74 6.47
C THR A 26 -10.66 -6.45 7.27
N VAL A 27 -9.53 -5.75 7.10
CA VAL A 27 -9.30 -4.42 7.70
C VAL A 27 -10.33 -3.41 7.21
N PHE A 28 -10.59 -3.34 5.90
CA PHE A 28 -11.60 -2.44 5.34
C PHE A 28 -13.01 -2.74 5.89
N ALA A 29 -13.37 -4.02 6.00
CA ALA A 29 -14.64 -4.43 6.58
C ALA A 29 -14.75 -4.04 8.06
N GLY A 30 -13.67 -4.17 8.83
CA GLY A 30 -13.61 -3.72 10.24
C GLY A 30 -13.77 -2.21 10.39
N LEU A 31 -13.10 -1.42 9.52
CA LEU A 31 -13.13 0.04 9.58
C LEU A 31 -14.43 0.65 9.03
N THR A 32 -15.09 -0.01 8.08
CA THR A 32 -16.29 0.52 7.39
C THR A 32 -17.59 -0.20 7.76
N GLY A 33 -17.54 -1.26 8.56
CA GLY A 33 -18.68 -2.11 8.86
C GLY A 33 -19.82 -1.43 9.62
N SER A 34 -19.53 -0.37 10.38
CA SER A 34 -20.53 0.44 11.09
C SER A 34 -21.14 1.54 10.21
N LEU A 35 -20.63 1.76 9.00
CA LEU A 35 -21.10 2.81 8.10
C LEU A 35 -22.29 2.36 7.26
N HIS A 36 -23.16 3.31 6.91
CA HIS A 36 -24.21 3.08 5.91
C HIS A 36 -23.59 2.73 4.54
N LYS A 37 -24.24 1.86 3.78
CA LYS A 37 -23.74 1.36 2.47
C LYS A 37 -23.30 2.46 1.51
N SER A 38 -24.04 3.57 1.45
CA SER A 38 -23.66 4.72 0.62
C SER A 38 -22.31 5.33 1.02
N LYS A 39 -22.01 5.43 2.32
CA LYS A 39 -20.72 5.93 2.79
C LYS A 39 -19.60 4.92 2.52
N GLN A 40 -19.86 3.63 2.72
CA GLN A 40 -18.90 2.56 2.41
C GLN A 40 -18.45 2.60 0.94
N THR A 41 -19.38 2.76 0.00
CA THR A 41 -19.05 2.89 -1.43
C THR A 41 -18.24 4.15 -1.75
N LYS A 42 -18.54 5.27 -1.08
CA LYS A 42 -17.76 6.51 -1.25
C LYS A 42 -16.31 6.35 -0.78
N VAL A 43 -16.11 5.70 0.37
CA VAL A 43 -14.76 5.39 0.88
C VAL A 43 -14.02 4.49 -0.11
N ALA A 44 -14.64 3.40 -0.57
CA ALA A 44 -14.04 2.50 -1.55
C ALA A 44 -13.66 3.21 -2.86
N ALA A 45 -14.54 4.06 -3.40
CA ALA A 45 -14.27 4.82 -4.61
C ALA A 45 -13.12 5.82 -4.42
N LYS A 46 -13.07 6.52 -3.28
CA LYS A 46 -11.97 7.44 -2.96
C LYS A 46 -10.65 6.70 -2.84
N SER A 47 -10.59 5.59 -2.10
CA SER A 47 -9.38 4.78 -1.97
C SER A 47 -8.91 4.23 -3.32
N LEU A 48 -9.83 3.82 -4.20
CA LEU A 48 -9.51 3.38 -5.55
C LEU A 48 -8.87 4.50 -6.38
N ILE A 49 -9.45 5.70 -6.37
CA ILE A 49 -8.93 6.85 -7.12
C ILE A 49 -7.54 7.24 -6.63
N VAL A 50 -7.36 7.36 -5.30
CA VAL A 50 -6.06 7.70 -4.70
C VAL A 50 -5.00 6.67 -5.06
N THR A 51 -5.31 5.38 -4.89
CA THR A 51 -4.40 4.28 -5.23
C THR A 51 -4.03 4.29 -6.71
N PHE A 52 -5.02 4.48 -7.60
CA PHE A 52 -4.80 4.56 -9.02
C PHE A 52 -3.85 5.71 -9.41
N ILE A 53 -4.05 6.90 -8.84
CA ILE A 53 -3.19 8.06 -9.10
C ILE A 53 -1.75 7.79 -8.65
N ILE A 54 -1.56 7.22 -7.45
CA ILE A 54 -0.23 6.88 -6.94
C ILE A 54 0.47 5.88 -7.87
N ILE A 55 -0.21 4.78 -8.22
CA ILE A 55 0.35 3.76 -9.12
C ILE A 55 0.68 4.36 -10.48
N LEU A 56 -0.20 5.16 -11.06
CA LEU A 56 0.00 5.82 -12.35
C LEU A 56 1.23 6.75 -12.29
N LEU A 57 1.33 7.56 -11.25
CA LEU A 57 2.44 8.50 -11.06
C LEU A 57 3.78 7.75 -10.96
N PHE A 58 3.87 6.72 -10.14
CA PHE A 58 5.10 5.92 -9.99
C PHE A 58 5.41 5.09 -11.24
N SER A 59 4.40 4.61 -11.96
CA SER A 59 4.58 3.87 -13.21
C SER A 59 5.20 4.75 -14.30
N VAL A 60 4.75 6.00 -14.40
CA VAL A 60 5.27 6.97 -15.39
C VAL A 60 6.59 7.61 -14.93
N LEU A 61 6.68 8.05 -13.68
CA LEU A 61 7.81 8.84 -13.17
C LEU A 61 8.90 8.02 -12.48
N GLY A 62 8.68 6.74 -12.16
CA GLY A 62 9.58 5.96 -11.31
C GLY A 62 11.03 5.91 -11.80
N LYS A 63 11.25 5.74 -13.11
CA LYS A 63 12.60 5.77 -13.70
C LYS A 63 13.24 7.15 -13.59
N SER A 64 12.48 8.21 -13.81
CA SER A 64 12.95 9.60 -13.72
C SER A 64 13.31 9.97 -12.28
N ILE A 65 12.52 9.53 -11.31
CA ILE A 65 12.80 9.70 -9.87
C ILE A 65 14.14 9.04 -9.53
N PHE A 66 14.33 7.77 -9.91
CA PHE A 66 15.58 7.05 -9.66
C PHE A 66 16.80 7.72 -10.31
N HIS A 67 16.66 8.19 -11.54
CA HIS A 67 17.72 8.90 -12.23
C HIS A 67 18.07 10.24 -11.56
N LEU A 68 17.06 11.02 -11.14
CA LEU A 68 17.25 12.31 -10.48
C LEU A 68 18.01 12.18 -9.15
N PHE A 69 17.66 11.17 -8.35
CA PHE A 69 18.30 10.92 -7.05
C PHE A 69 19.58 10.09 -7.15
N GLY A 70 19.96 9.60 -8.34
CA GLY A 70 21.10 8.70 -8.51
C GLY A 70 20.93 7.34 -7.79
N ILE A 71 19.68 6.93 -7.52
CA ILE A 71 19.36 5.70 -6.78
C ILE A 71 19.07 4.59 -7.78
N THR A 72 19.55 3.38 -7.50
CA THR A 72 19.25 2.21 -8.34
C THR A 72 18.07 1.43 -7.76
N LEU A 73 17.31 0.75 -8.63
CA LEU A 73 16.21 -0.11 -8.21
C LEU A 73 16.65 -1.21 -7.20
N PRO A 74 17.83 -1.85 -7.36
CA PRO A 74 18.38 -2.73 -6.32
C PRO A 74 18.59 -2.06 -4.97
N ALA A 75 19.13 -0.83 -4.94
CA ALA A 75 19.33 -0.09 -3.69
C ALA A 75 17.99 0.16 -2.97
N LEU A 76 16.95 0.59 -3.70
CA LEU A 76 15.61 0.76 -3.14
C LEU A 76 15.06 -0.54 -2.54
N ARG A 77 15.24 -1.68 -3.24
CA ARG A 77 14.79 -2.99 -2.75
C ARG A 77 15.48 -3.39 -1.44
N ILE A 78 16.79 -3.14 -1.32
CA ILE A 78 17.54 -3.43 -0.09
C ILE A 78 17.04 -2.55 1.05
N THR A 79 16.93 -1.24 0.83
CA THR A 79 16.44 -0.29 1.85
C THR A 79 15.00 -0.60 2.27
N GLY A 80 14.11 -0.88 1.32
CA GLY A 80 12.73 -1.27 1.60
C GLY A 80 12.65 -2.58 2.40
N GLY A 81 13.48 -3.57 2.06
CA GLY A 81 13.56 -4.82 2.83
C GLY A 81 14.01 -4.60 4.27
N ILE A 82 15.02 -3.75 4.50
CA ILE A 82 15.48 -3.39 5.85
C ILE A 82 14.36 -2.67 6.62
N LEU A 83 13.65 -1.74 5.98
CA LEU A 83 12.54 -1.01 6.61
C LEU A 83 11.42 -1.96 7.05
N VAL A 84 10.99 -2.87 6.16
CA VAL A 84 9.96 -3.87 6.48
C VAL A 84 10.42 -4.80 7.61
N PHE A 85 11.69 -5.21 7.60
CA PHE A 85 12.28 -6.00 8.68
C PHE A 85 12.22 -5.26 10.02
N LEU A 86 12.60 -3.97 10.04
CA LEU A 86 12.55 -3.15 11.26
C LEU A 86 11.12 -2.97 11.77
N ILE A 87 10.16 -2.72 10.87
CA ILE A 87 8.73 -2.62 11.24
C ILE A 87 8.28 -3.94 11.89
N GLY A 88 8.54 -5.08 11.26
CA GLY A 88 8.20 -6.40 11.80
C GLY A 88 8.88 -6.68 13.14
N TYR A 89 10.16 -6.31 13.27
CA TYR A 89 10.90 -6.43 14.54
C TYR A 89 10.25 -5.61 15.65
N HIS A 90 9.90 -4.34 15.39
CA HIS A 90 9.21 -3.48 16.34
C HIS A 90 7.84 -4.03 16.75
N MET A 91 7.08 -4.61 15.81
CA MET A 91 5.80 -5.25 16.11
C MET A 91 5.96 -6.43 17.09
N LEU A 92 7.01 -7.25 16.94
CA LEU A 92 7.28 -8.38 17.86
C LEU A 92 7.66 -7.95 19.27
N GLN A 93 8.27 -6.76 19.43
CA GLN A 93 8.60 -6.20 20.74
C GLN A 93 7.38 -5.62 21.48
N GLY A 94 6.19 -5.59 20.87
CA GLY A 94 4.98 -5.02 21.47
C GLY A 94 4.99 -3.49 21.54
N ASN A 95 5.99 -2.83 20.94
CA ASN A 95 5.96 -1.39 20.74
C ASN A 95 5.00 -1.11 19.58
N ASN A 96 3.76 -0.74 19.89
CA ASN A 96 2.86 -0.15 18.90
C ASN A 96 3.60 1.03 18.26
N SER A 97 3.95 0.91 16.97
CA SER A 97 4.69 1.94 16.25
C SER A 97 3.97 3.27 16.40
N LYS A 98 4.62 4.25 17.05
CA LYS A 98 4.08 5.61 17.25
C LYS A 98 3.78 6.35 15.93
N LEU A 99 4.18 5.78 14.80
CA LEU A 99 3.85 6.29 13.46
C LEU A 99 2.35 6.18 13.13
N HIS A 100 1.57 5.37 13.84
CA HIS A 100 0.12 5.27 13.66
C HIS A 100 -0.69 6.20 14.59
N THR A 101 -0.04 7.04 15.40
CA THR A 101 -0.73 8.02 16.25
C THR A 101 -0.81 9.37 15.54
N ALA A 102 -1.58 9.44 14.46
CA ALA A 102 -2.06 10.71 13.95
C ALA A 102 -3.25 11.15 14.81
N GLN A 103 -3.05 12.26 15.51
CA GLN A 103 -3.98 13.09 16.28
C GLN A 103 -5.48 12.88 15.97
N GLU A 104 -6.29 12.68 17.02
CA GLU A 104 -7.75 12.74 16.96
C GLU A 104 -8.22 14.10 16.42
N SER A 105 -8.33 14.23 15.10
CA SER A 105 -9.26 15.16 14.47
C SER A 105 -10.52 14.39 14.12
N ASN A 106 -11.66 14.87 14.61
CA ASN A 106 -12.98 14.22 14.59
C ASN A 106 -13.63 14.11 13.19
N ASP A 107 -12.81 13.96 12.15
CA ASP A 107 -13.20 13.69 10.77
C ASP A 107 -12.24 12.62 10.23
N LEU A 108 -12.47 11.37 10.63
CA LEU A 108 -11.62 10.24 10.26
C LEU A 108 -11.73 10.03 8.74
N ASP A 109 -10.78 10.58 7.99
CA ASP A 109 -10.62 10.34 6.57
C ASP A 109 -10.02 8.95 6.34
N ILE A 110 -10.80 7.92 6.70
CA ILE A 110 -10.50 6.48 6.65
C ILE A 110 -9.99 6.05 5.26
N ALA A 111 -10.25 6.85 4.21
CA ALA A 111 -9.87 6.56 2.84
C ALA A 111 -8.36 6.66 2.56
N VAL A 112 -7.56 7.32 3.42
CA VAL A 112 -6.14 7.60 3.16
C VAL A 112 -5.28 7.23 4.38
N SER A 113 -5.14 5.93 4.64
CA SER A 113 -4.04 5.44 5.46
C SER A 113 -2.80 5.30 4.57
N PRO A 114 -1.65 5.93 4.91
CA PRO A 114 -0.40 5.62 4.24
C PRO A 114 0.06 4.24 4.75
N LEU A 115 -0.34 3.19 4.03
CA LEU A 115 0.30 1.88 4.13
C LEU A 115 1.58 1.88 3.29
#